data_AF-A0A6L8MPA9-F1
#
_entry.id   AF-A0A6L8MPA9-F1
#
_cell.length_a   1.000
_cell.length_b   1.000
_cell.length_c   1.000
_cell.angle_alpha   90.00
_cell.angle_beta   90.00
_cell.angle_gamma   90.00
#
_symmetry.space_group_name_H-M   'P 1'
#
loop_
_entity.id
_entity.type
_entity.pdbx_description
1 polymer ?
#
loop_
_entity_poly.entity_id
_entity_poly.type
_entity_poly.pdbx_seq_one_letter_code
_entity_poly.pdbx_strand_id
1 'polypeptide(L)'
;MSRHPLPMRDGVAPSYLYLPEGDWPDMITFLAARFPDVSEASWRERMARHDVVDADGQPLLPSSRFKRGLRIFYYRELEAPETPIPFQEEILHMDEHLVVVDKPHFLPVIPTGRFLHETLLVRLRKTLGEEDLVPIHRLDRETAGVVIFSRNAATRGTYQSMFQKRVIDKEYEALAPRLHGVEFPFSYRSRMVEGDKFFTMKEAEGEPNSETLIDIIEQRGELTLYRLYPHTGRQHQLRVHLSSLGVPIVNDAFYPVALPCKQDDVSQPLQLLARAISFIDPLSGEWREFRSRRTL
;
A
#
# COMPACT_ATOMS: atom_id res chain seq x y z
N MET A 1 -9.13 13.55 -20.17
CA MET A 1 -9.17 12.63 -19.01
C MET A 1 -10.33 11.68 -19.24
N SER A 2 -10.08 10.38 -19.40
CA SER A 2 -11.16 9.39 -19.46
C SER A 2 -11.75 9.28 -18.05
N ARG A 3 -12.78 10.08 -17.76
CA ARG A 3 -13.58 9.91 -16.54
C ARG A 3 -14.09 8.47 -16.53
N HIS A 4 -14.02 7.83 -15.37
CA HIS A 4 -14.68 6.55 -15.17
C HIS A 4 -16.17 6.69 -15.55
N PRO A 5 -16.78 5.70 -16.22
CA PRO A 5 -18.20 5.77 -16.57
C PRO A 5 -19.11 5.75 -15.33
N LEU A 6 -18.58 5.26 -14.20
CA LEU A 6 -19.22 5.30 -12.89
C LEU A 6 -18.59 6.39 -11.99
N PRO A 7 -19.39 7.13 -11.21
CA PRO A 7 -18.88 8.14 -10.27
C PRO A 7 -18.17 7.50 -9.07
N MET A 8 -17.45 8.30 -8.28
CA MET A 8 -16.97 7.86 -6.97
C MET A 8 -18.14 7.73 -5.99
N ARG A 9 -18.09 6.74 -5.06
CA ARG A 9 -19.06 6.59 -3.97
C ARG A 9 -18.32 6.58 -2.65
N ASP A 10 -18.64 7.51 -1.75
CA ASP A 10 -18.03 7.58 -0.42
C ASP A 10 -16.49 7.47 -0.44
N GLY A 11 -15.83 8.21 -1.34
CA GLY A 11 -14.36 8.19 -1.50
C GLY A 11 -13.78 6.95 -2.21
N VAL A 12 -14.62 5.96 -2.55
CA VAL A 12 -14.25 4.72 -3.25
C VAL A 12 -14.52 4.85 -4.74
N ALA A 13 -13.44 4.73 -5.54
CA ALA A 13 -13.54 4.70 -7.00
C ALA A 13 -14.06 3.34 -7.50
N PRO A 14 -14.73 3.28 -8.67
CA PRO A 14 -15.05 2.01 -9.31
C PRO A 14 -13.78 1.25 -9.67
N SER A 15 -13.80 -0.06 -9.44
CA SER A 15 -12.81 -0.99 -9.99
C SER A 15 -13.08 -1.21 -11.47
N TYR A 16 -12.07 -1.64 -12.21
CA TYR A 16 -12.24 -2.06 -13.60
C TYR A 16 -11.51 -3.35 -13.89
N LEU A 17 -12.01 -4.09 -14.87
CA LEU A 17 -11.45 -5.35 -15.33
C LEU A 17 -11.53 -5.42 -16.85
N TYR A 18 -10.42 -5.79 -17.50
CA TYR A 18 -10.46 -6.26 -18.88
C TYR A 18 -10.83 -7.74 -18.85
N LEU A 19 -11.89 -8.10 -19.58
CA LEU A 19 -12.33 -9.48 -19.67
C LEU A 19 -11.21 -10.33 -20.32
N PRO A 20 -10.73 -11.38 -19.62
CA PRO A 20 -9.61 -12.19 -20.08
C PRO A 20 -10.00 -13.05 -21.28
N GLU A 21 -9.07 -13.86 -21.77
CA GLU A 21 -9.41 -14.97 -22.65
C GLU A 21 -10.25 -16.01 -21.91
N GLY A 22 -11.19 -16.64 -22.63
CA GLY A 22 -12.00 -17.77 -22.18
C GLY A 22 -13.40 -17.75 -22.75
N ASP A 23 -14.09 -18.87 -22.57
CA ASP A 23 -15.42 -19.12 -23.11
C ASP A 23 -16.42 -19.25 -21.95
N TRP A 24 -17.06 -18.13 -21.62
CA TRP A 24 -18.20 -18.11 -20.70
C TRP A 24 -19.48 -17.82 -21.49
N PRO A 25 -20.59 -18.49 -21.16
CA PRO A 25 -21.86 -18.28 -21.86
C PRO A 25 -22.39 -16.86 -21.66
N ASP A 26 -22.22 -16.30 -20.46
CA ASP A 26 -22.73 -14.99 -20.09
C ASP A 26 -21.87 -14.32 -18.99
N MET A 27 -22.19 -13.06 -18.70
CA MET A 27 -21.43 -12.25 -17.73
C MET A 27 -21.60 -12.74 -16.30
N ILE A 28 -22.77 -13.25 -15.91
CA ILE A 28 -22.97 -13.71 -14.53
C ILE A 28 -22.14 -14.95 -14.22
N THR A 29 -22.07 -15.90 -15.16
CA THR A 29 -21.23 -17.10 -15.02
C THR A 29 -19.75 -16.72 -14.92
N PHE A 30 -19.31 -15.75 -15.74
CA PHE A 30 -17.94 -15.24 -15.66
C PHE A 30 -17.65 -14.57 -14.32
N LEU A 31 -18.49 -13.66 -13.85
CA LEU A 31 -18.25 -12.90 -12.61
C LEU A 31 -18.22 -13.80 -11.38
N ALA A 32 -19.14 -14.77 -11.29
CA ALA A 32 -19.16 -15.75 -10.20
C ALA A 32 -17.90 -16.65 -10.21
N ALA A 33 -17.44 -17.07 -11.39
CA ALA A 33 -16.20 -17.86 -11.51
C ALA A 33 -14.95 -17.02 -11.20
N ARG A 34 -14.92 -15.75 -11.62
CA ARG A 34 -13.75 -14.87 -11.49
C ARG A 34 -13.55 -14.36 -10.06
N PHE A 35 -14.65 -14.21 -9.31
CA PHE A 35 -14.70 -13.69 -7.95
C PHE A 35 -15.45 -14.68 -7.04
N PRO A 36 -14.83 -15.83 -6.69
CA PRO A 36 -15.50 -16.88 -5.92
C PRO A 36 -15.92 -16.43 -4.51
N ASP A 37 -15.28 -15.39 -3.98
CA ASP A 37 -15.63 -14.79 -2.68
C ASP A 37 -16.85 -13.84 -2.74
N VAL A 38 -17.49 -13.69 -3.90
CA VAL A 38 -18.71 -12.89 -4.08
C VAL A 38 -19.78 -13.78 -4.68
N SER A 39 -20.87 -13.99 -3.93
CA SER A 39 -21.96 -14.85 -4.39
C SER A 39 -22.58 -14.38 -5.71
N GLU A 40 -23.08 -15.33 -6.51
CA GLU A 40 -23.81 -15.02 -7.75
C GLU A 40 -25.02 -14.10 -7.48
N ALA A 41 -25.72 -14.32 -6.36
CA ALA A 41 -26.84 -13.47 -5.94
C ALA A 41 -26.40 -12.01 -5.73
N SER A 42 -25.25 -11.78 -5.07
CA SER A 42 -24.70 -10.42 -4.90
C SER A 42 -24.36 -9.78 -6.24
N TRP A 43 -23.78 -10.52 -7.18
CA TRP A 43 -23.52 -10.01 -8.53
C TRP A 43 -24.81 -9.64 -9.27
N ARG A 44 -25.85 -10.48 -9.20
CA ARG A 44 -27.16 -10.18 -9.81
C ARG A 44 -27.76 -8.91 -9.23
N GLU A 45 -27.67 -8.71 -7.92
CA GLU A 45 -28.14 -7.49 -7.25
C GLU A 45 -27.36 -6.25 -7.70
N ARG A 46 -26.03 -6.33 -7.79
CA ARG A 46 -25.19 -5.24 -8.32
C ARG A 46 -25.55 -4.90 -9.77
N MET A 47 -25.73 -5.91 -10.61
CA MET A 47 -26.14 -5.71 -12.01
C MET A 47 -27.54 -5.10 -12.12
N ALA A 48 -28.48 -5.51 -11.26
CA ALA A 48 -29.83 -4.91 -11.19
C ALA A 48 -29.82 -3.44 -10.75
N ARG A 49 -28.85 -3.04 -9.91
CA ARG A 49 -28.59 -1.64 -9.54
C ARG A 49 -27.84 -0.84 -10.62
N HIS A 50 -27.49 -1.47 -11.75
CA HIS A 50 -26.63 -0.90 -12.79
C HIS A 50 -25.22 -0.53 -12.32
N ASP A 51 -24.72 -1.24 -11.31
CA ASP A 51 -23.39 -1.03 -10.72
C ASP A 51 -22.28 -1.80 -11.43
N VAL A 52 -22.61 -2.47 -12.53
CA VAL A 52 -21.67 -3.14 -13.44
C VAL A 52 -21.93 -2.63 -14.84
N VAL A 53 -20.98 -1.88 -15.40
CA VAL A 53 -21.13 -1.23 -16.71
C VAL A 53 -19.91 -1.50 -17.61
N ASP A 54 -20.06 -1.28 -18.91
CA ASP A 54 -18.93 -1.26 -19.84
C ASP A 54 -18.20 0.10 -19.87
N ALA A 55 -17.26 0.25 -20.80
CA ALA A 55 -16.48 1.49 -20.94
C ALA A 55 -17.30 2.71 -21.38
N ASP A 56 -18.45 2.49 -22.00
CA ASP A 56 -19.38 3.55 -22.44
C ASP A 56 -20.46 3.83 -21.38
N GLY A 57 -20.37 3.17 -20.22
CA GLY A 57 -21.31 3.31 -19.12
C GLY A 57 -22.63 2.59 -19.33
N GLN A 58 -22.71 1.67 -20.29
CA GLN A 58 -23.90 0.86 -20.50
C GLN A 58 -23.96 -0.26 -19.46
N PRO A 59 -25.09 -0.43 -18.74
CA PRO A 59 -25.26 -1.50 -17.77
C PRO A 59 -25.15 -2.89 -18.42
N LEU A 60 -24.40 -3.77 -17.77
CA LEU A 60 -24.34 -5.18 -18.14
C LEU A 60 -25.41 -5.96 -17.38
N LEU A 61 -26.13 -6.82 -18.12
CA LEU A 61 -27.14 -7.73 -17.59
C LEU A 61 -26.52 -9.09 -17.29
N PRO A 62 -27.12 -9.92 -16.41
CA PRO A 62 -26.61 -11.26 -16.13
C PRO A 62 -26.42 -12.10 -17.40
N SER A 63 -27.35 -11.98 -18.37
CA SER A 63 -27.32 -12.66 -19.66
C SER A 63 -26.49 -11.95 -20.74
N SER A 64 -25.84 -10.81 -20.43
CA SER A 64 -24.97 -10.14 -21.38
C SER A 64 -23.87 -11.10 -21.84
N ARG A 65 -23.63 -11.16 -23.15
CA ARG A 65 -22.62 -12.04 -23.73
C ARG A 65 -21.23 -11.66 -23.25
N PHE A 66 -20.46 -12.62 -22.76
CA PHE A 66 -19.04 -12.45 -22.47
C PHE A 66 -18.27 -12.14 -23.77
N LYS A 67 -17.49 -11.05 -23.76
CA LYS A 67 -16.66 -10.63 -24.89
C LYS A 67 -15.25 -10.35 -24.39
N ARG A 68 -14.29 -11.17 -24.81
CA ARG A 68 -12.86 -10.96 -24.56
C ARG A 68 -12.46 -9.51 -24.84
N GLY A 69 -11.65 -8.93 -23.97
CA GLY A 69 -11.11 -7.59 -24.13
C GLY A 69 -12.08 -6.46 -23.82
N LEU A 70 -13.36 -6.75 -23.57
CA LEU A 70 -14.30 -5.76 -23.05
C LEU A 70 -13.78 -5.25 -21.71
N ARG A 71 -13.81 -3.94 -21.52
CA ARG A 71 -13.49 -3.31 -20.24
C ARG A 71 -14.77 -3.06 -19.48
N ILE A 72 -14.86 -3.60 -18.28
CA ILE A 72 -16.00 -3.41 -17.38
C ILE A 72 -15.58 -2.60 -16.17
N PHE A 73 -16.54 -1.90 -15.56
CA PHE A 73 -16.40 -1.14 -14.33
C PHE A 73 -17.43 -1.61 -13.32
N TYR A 74 -17.03 -1.72 -12.05
CA TYR A 74 -17.90 -2.17 -10.97
C TYR A 74 -17.44 -1.63 -9.61
N TYR A 75 -18.35 -1.54 -8.65
CA TYR A 75 -17.97 -1.24 -7.27
C TYR A 75 -17.54 -2.48 -6.51
N ARG A 76 -16.47 -2.34 -5.73
CA ARG A 76 -16.12 -3.31 -4.71
C ARG A 76 -17.07 -3.10 -3.53
N GLU A 77 -17.65 -4.19 -3.04
CA GLU A 77 -18.50 -4.20 -1.84
C GLU A 77 -17.99 -5.31 -0.92
N LEU A 78 -18.14 -5.10 0.40
CA LEU A 78 -17.79 -6.08 1.42
C LEU A 78 -19.06 -6.78 1.89
N GLU A 79 -19.01 -8.10 2.05
CA GLU A 79 -20.14 -8.87 2.58
C GLU A 79 -20.37 -8.61 4.08
N ALA A 80 -19.31 -8.25 4.80
CA ALA A 80 -19.36 -7.88 6.21
C ALA A 80 -18.92 -6.42 6.41
N PRO A 81 -19.48 -5.72 7.43
CA PRO A 81 -19.02 -4.38 7.79
C PRO A 81 -17.53 -4.34 8.13
N GLU A 82 -16.87 -3.23 7.80
CA GLU A 82 -15.49 -3.01 8.19
C GLU A 82 -15.36 -2.85 9.70
N THR A 83 -14.30 -3.42 10.25
CA THR A 83 -13.90 -3.09 11.62
C THR A 83 -13.28 -1.69 11.62
N PRO A 84 -13.84 -0.73 12.37
CA PRO A 84 -13.27 0.61 12.44
C PRO A 84 -11.83 0.59 12.95
N ILE A 85 -10.95 1.37 12.32
CA ILE A 85 -9.56 1.52 12.79
C ILE A 85 -9.51 2.76 13.70
N PRO A 86 -9.23 2.62 15.01
CA PRO A 86 -9.38 3.73 15.96
C PRO A 86 -8.26 4.77 15.90
N PHE A 87 -7.29 4.60 15.00
CA PHE A 87 -6.16 5.50 14.84
C PHE A 87 -6.46 6.56 13.78
N GLN A 88 -6.01 7.79 14.02
CA GLN A 88 -6.15 8.90 13.09
C GLN A 88 -4.80 9.23 12.44
N GLU A 89 -4.87 9.55 11.15
CA GLU A 89 -3.79 10.15 10.39
C GLU A 89 -3.67 11.66 10.63
N GLU A 90 -2.50 12.22 10.37
CA GLU A 90 -2.25 13.66 10.56
C GLU A 90 -1.66 14.25 9.27
N ILE A 91 -2.25 15.35 8.77
CA ILE A 91 -1.71 16.05 7.61
C ILE A 91 -0.47 16.85 8.04
N LEU A 92 0.68 16.48 7.51
CA LEU A 92 1.96 17.16 7.75
C LEU A 92 2.15 18.37 6.83
N HIS A 93 1.67 18.27 5.59
CA HIS A 93 1.79 19.30 4.57
C HIS A 93 0.68 19.18 3.54
N MET A 94 0.26 20.31 2.98
CA MET A 94 -0.73 20.36 1.91
C MET A 94 -0.51 21.59 1.02
N ASP A 95 -0.31 21.38 -0.28
CA ASP A 95 -0.17 22.44 -1.29
C ASP A 95 -0.93 22.10 -2.58
N GLU A 96 -0.72 22.86 -3.67
CA GLU A 96 -1.37 22.66 -4.96
C GLU A 96 -1.18 21.24 -5.55
N HIS A 97 -0.04 20.61 -5.27
CA HIS A 97 0.37 19.35 -5.90
C HIS A 97 0.29 18.15 -4.97
N LEU A 98 0.61 18.33 -3.69
CA LEU A 98 0.83 17.25 -2.74
C LEU A 98 -0.01 17.39 -1.46
N VAL A 99 -0.47 16.26 -0.92
CA VAL A 99 -0.81 16.09 0.50
C VAL A 99 0.20 15.13 1.10
N VAL A 100 0.84 15.51 2.19
CA VAL A 100 1.76 14.65 2.94
C VAL A 100 1.13 14.34 4.29
N VAL A 101 1.10 13.06 4.64
CA VAL A 101 0.34 12.56 5.78
C VAL A 101 1.20 11.64 6.63
N ASP A 102 1.11 11.79 7.93
CA ASP A 102 1.68 10.88 8.92
C ASP A 102 0.69 9.75 9.21
N LYS A 103 0.92 8.59 8.58
CA LYS A 103 0.03 7.43 8.67
C LYS A 103 0.26 6.69 9.99
N PRO A 104 -0.78 6.33 10.76
CA PRO A 104 -0.63 5.44 11.91
C PRO A 104 -0.32 3.99 11.49
N HIS A 105 0.11 3.18 12.46
CA HIS A 105 0.16 1.73 12.30
C HIS A 105 -1.24 1.17 12.00
N PHE A 106 -1.29 -0.01 11.39
CA PHE A 106 -2.50 -0.78 11.08
C PHE A 106 -3.46 -0.19 10.03
N LEU A 107 -3.29 1.07 9.63
CA LEU A 107 -4.09 1.69 8.57
C LEU A 107 -3.52 1.35 7.18
N PRO A 108 -4.28 0.65 6.30
CA PRO A 108 -3.86 0.44 4.92
C PRO A 108 -3.84 1.75 4.13
N VAL A 109 -2.91 1.90 3.19
CA VAL A 109 -2.86 3.12 2.35
C VAL A 109 -4.01 3.17 1.35
N ILE A 110 -4.35 2.03 0.74
CA ILE A 110 -5.40 1.91 -0.28
C ILE A 110 -6.35 0.75 0.04
N PRO A 111 -7.57 0.73 -0.53
CA PRO A 111 -8.50 -0.40 -0.41
C PRO A 111 -7.84 -1.74 -0.73
N THR A 112 -7.98 -2.71 0.18
CA THR A 112 -7.43 -4.06 0.03
C THR A 112 -8.07 -5.01 1.04
N GLY A 113 -8.31 -6.27 0.65
CA GLY A 113 -8.87 -7.29 1.54
C GLY A 113 -10.12 -6.79 2.29
N ARG A 114 -10.22 -7.01 3.59
CA ARG A 114 -11.38 -6.56 4.38
C ARG A 114 -11.51 -5.04 4.57
N PHE A 115 -10.60 -4.22 4.03
CA PHE A 115 -10.61 -2.77 4.18
C PHE A 115 -10.95 -2.09 2.85
N LEU A 116 -12.02 -1.31 2.84
CA LEU A 116 -12.48 -0.56 1.67
C LEU A 116 -12.53 0.94 2.01
N HIS A 117 -13.20 1.31 3.08
CA HIS A 117 -13.34 2.69 3.57
C HIS A 117 -12.32 3.04 4.64
N GLU A 118 -11.92 2.07 5.47
CA GLU A 118 -10.92 2.22 6.54
C GLU A 118 -9.49 2.19 5.96
N THR A 119 -9.23 3.06 4.99
CA THR A 119 -7.93 3.21 4.33
C THR A 119 -7.56 4.69 4.28
N LEU A 120 -6.26 4.98 4.32
CA LEU A 120 -5.75 6.36 4.31
C LEU A 120 -6.30 7.14 3.10
N LEU A 121 -6.27 6.55 1.91
CA LEU A 121 -6.80 7.18 0.70
C LEU A 121 -8.28 7.55 0.83
N VAL A 122 -9.13 6.61 1.25
CA VAL A 122 -10.58 6.85 1.27
C VAL A 122 -10.96 7.83 2.37
N ARG A 123 -10.32 7.76 3.54
CA ARG A 123 -10.49 8.74 4.61
C ARG A 123 -10.10 10.14 4.15
N LEU A 124 -8.93 10.32 3.55
CA LEU A 124 -8.49 11.62 3.05
C LEU A 124 -9.40 12.16 1.95
N ARG A 125 -9.86 11.33 1.02
CA ARG A 125 -10.83 11.75 -0.02
C ARG A 125 -12.13 12.27 0.59
N LYS A 126 -12.65 11.59 1.62
CA LYS A 126 -13.86 12.03 2.33
C LYS A 126 -13.62 13.34 3.09
N THR A 127 -12.52 13.42 3.84
CA THR A 127 -12.20 14.57 4.69
C THR A 127 -11.87 15.82 3.88
N LEU A 128 -11.18 15.67 2.74
CA LEU A 128 -10.76 16.78 1.87
C LEU A 128 -11.73 17.08 0.73
N GLY A 129 -12.66 16.16 0.42
CA GLY A 129 -13.56 16.30 -0.74
C GLY A 129 -12.84 16.17 -2.09
N GLU A 130 -11.71 15.48 -2.16
CA GLU A 130 -10.83 15.43 -3.33
C GLU A 130 -10.77 14.03 -3.97
N GLU A 131 -11.58 13.80 -5.00
CA GLU A 131 -11.62 12.50 -5.69
C GLU A 131 -10.31 12.14 -6.42
N ASP A 132 -9.59 13.15 -6.91
CA ASP A 132 -8.35 13.00 -7.69
C ASP A 132 -7.12 12.68 -6.82
N LEU A 133 -7.27 12.64 -5.50
CA LEU A 133 -6.18 12.27 -4.60
C LEU A 133 -5.72 10.83 -4.89
N VAL A 134 -4.41 10.62 -5.06
CA VAL A 134 -3.81 9.30 -5.32
C VAL A 134 -2.46 9.19 -4.60
N PRO A 135 -2.17 8.10 -3.87
CA PRO A 135 -0.86 7.90 -3.26
C PRO A 135 0.21 7.69 -4.34
N ILE A 136 1.34 8.40 -4.24
CA ILE A 136 2.46 8.24 -5.19
C ILE A 136 3.47 7.16 -4.75
N HIS A 137 3.37 6.72 -3.49
CA HIS A 137 4.01 5.53 -2.96
C HIS A 137 3.13 4.92 -1.86
N ARG A 138 3.50 3.74 -1.35
CA ARG A 138 2.75 3.05 -0.30
C ARG A 138 3.69 2.59 0.81
N LEU A 139 3.14 2.49 2.00
CA LEU A 139 3.71 1.75 3.12
C LEU A 139 2.86 0.51 3.37
N ASP A 140 3.46 -0.50 3.98
CA ASP A 140 2.72 -1.65 4.49
C ASP A 140 1.69 -1.18 5.53
N ARG A 141 0.63 -1.97 5.71
CA ARG A 141 -0.43 -1.66 6.67
C ARG A 141 0.14 -1.48 8.08
N GLU A 142 1.04 -2.37 8.47
CA GLU A 142 1.67 -2.41 9.79
C GLU A 142 2.70 -1.30 10.01
N THR A 143 3.25 -0.69 8.95
CA THR A 143 4.28 0.37 9.06
C THR A 143 3.64 1.75 9.20
N ALA A 144 4.07 2.54 10.19
CA ALA A 144 3.64 3.94 10.32
C ALA A 144 4.57 4.91 9.58
N GLY A 145 4.16 6.18 9.48
CA GLY A 145 5.01 7.28 9.05
C GLY A 145 4.56 7.95 7.76
N VAL A 146 5.49 8.65 7.13
CA VAL A 146 5.20 9.60 6.03
C VAL A 146 4.68 8.88 4.78
N VAL A 147 3.52 9.32 4.29
CA VAL A 147 2.94 8.94 2.99
C VAL A 147 2.58 10.19 2.20
N ILE A 148 2.99 10.21 0.92
CA ILE A 148 2.71 11.32 0.01
C ILE A 148 1.61 10.93 -0.98
N PHE A 149 0.65 11.83 -1.14
CA PHE A 149 -0.41 11.79 -2.14
C PHE A 149 -0.22 12.93 -3.13
N SER A 150 -0.51 12.66 -4.40
CA SER A 150 -0.67 13.68 -5.43
C SER A 150 -2.14 14.11 -5.47
N ARG A 151 -2.37 15.42 -5.41
CA ARG A 151 -3.67 16.09 -5.57
C ARG A 151 -3.95 16.43 -7.03
N ASN A 152 -2.89 16.77 -7.77
CA ASN A 152 -2.99 17.26 -9.14
C ASN A 152 -2.65 16.16 -10.15
N ALA A 153 -3.65 15.73 -10.92
CA ALA A 153 -3.50 14.70 -11.94
C ALA A 153 -2.47 15.05 -13.04
N ALA A 154 -2.27 16.34 -13.34
CA ALA A 154 -1.32 16.78 -14.36
C ALA A 154 0.15 16.60 -13.92
N THR A 155 0.43 16.73 -12.63
CA THR A 155 1.80 16.61 -12.08
C THR A 155 2.08 15.24 -11.46
N ARG A 156 1.04 14.42 -11.24
CA ARG A 156 1.11 13.07 -10.65
C ARG A 156 2.20 12.19 -11.23
N GLY A 157 2.27 12.10 -12.57
CA GLY A 157 3.25 11.26 -13.26
C GLY A 157 4.70 11.68 -12.99
N THR A 158 4.94 12.99 -12.87
CA THR A 158 6.25 13.55 -12.55
C THR A 158 6.73 13.09 -11.18
N TYR A 159 5.92 13.30 -10.14
CA TYR A 159 6.24 12.87 -8.78
C TYR A 159 6.35 11.33 -8.66
N GLN A 160 5.44 10.57 -9.28
CA GLN A 160 5.50 9.11 -9.24
C GLN A 160 6.77 8.56 -9.89
N SER A 161 7.26 9.20 -10.96
CA SER A 161 8.50 8.79 -11.64
C SER A 161 9.75 8.90 -10.76
N MET A 162 9.74 9.78 -9.75
CA MET A 162 10.88 9.97 -8.84
C MET A 162 11.17 8.72 -8.00
N PHE A 163 10.13 8.02 -7.54
CA PHE A 163 10.29 6.73 -6.84
C PHE A 163 10.91 5.66 -7.75
N GLN A 164 10.53 5.64 -9.04
CA GLN A 164 11.08 4.70 -10.01
C GLN A 164 12.55 5.01 -10.33
N LYS A 165 12.88 6.31 -10.45
CA LYS A 165 14.24 6.82 -10.68
C LYS A 165 15.13 6.75 -9.43
N ARG A 166 14.57 6.44 -8.25
CA ARG A 166 15.27 6.37 -6.97
C ARG A 166 15.98 7.67 -6.59
N VAL A 167 15.36 8.81 -6.93
CA VAL A 167 15.84 10.17 -6.59
C VAL A 167 15.12 10.74 -5.36
N ILE A 168 14.56 9.85 -4.53
CA ILE A 168 13.90 10.19 -3.28
C ILE A 168 14.66 9.50 -2.17
N ASP A 169 15.10 10.30 -1.21
CA ASP A 169 15.71 9.80 0.01
C ASP A 169 14.60 9.42 0.98
N LYS A 170 14.68 8.20 1.51
CA LYS A 170 13.73 7.67 2.49
C LYS A 170 14.53 7.28 3.72
N GLU A 171 14.16 7.84 4.85
CA GLU A 171 14.70 7.51 6.17
C GLU A 171 13.65 6.71 6.93
N TYR A 172 14.05 5.57 7.45
CA TYR A 172 13.23 4.74 8.34
C TYR A 172 13.93 4.56 9.67
N GLU A 173 13.14 4.36 10.71
CA GLU A 173 13.59 3.91 12.02
C GLU A 173 13.00 2.54 12.32
N ALA A 174 13.79 1.67 12.95
CA ALA A 174 13.33 0.37 13.41
C ALA A 174 13.90 0.04 14.79
N LEU A 175 13.05 -0.47 15.69
CA LEU A 175 13.50 -1.02 16.96
C LEU A 175 13.67 -2.53 16.81
N ALA A 176 14.89 -3.03 17.02
CA ALA A 176 15.21 -4.45 16.90
C ALA A 176 16.32 -4.84 17.88
N PRO A 177 16.59 -6.14 18.12
CA PRO A 177 17.72 -6.57 18.93
C PRO A 177 19.06 -6.01 18.42
N ARG A 178 20.05 -5.95 19.30
CA ARG A 178 21.40 -5.49 18.93
C ARG A 178 22.08 -6.46 17.95
N LEU A 179 22.55 -5.92 16.83
CA LEU A 179 23.40 -6.64 15.88
C LEU A 179 24.86 -6.52 16.32
N HIS A 180 25.53 -7.65 16.46
CA HIS A 180 26.92 -7.73 16.91
C HIS A 180 27.84 -8.09 15.74
N GLY A 181 29.13 -7.72 15.86
CA GLY A 181 30.16 -8.13 14.89
C GLY A 181 30.15 -7.36 13.57
N VAL A 182 29.52 -6.18 13.54
CA VAL A 182 29.48 -5.31 12.35
C VAL A 182 29.83 -3.87 12.76
N GLU A 183 30.56 -3.17 11.91
CA GLU A 183 30.82 -1.74 12.04
C GLU A 183 29.74 -0.93 11.30
N PHE A 184 29.20 0.09 11.95
CA PHE A 184 28.15 0.94 11.38
C PHE A 184 28.73 2.28 10.91
N PRO A 185 28.19 2.87 9.83
CA PRO A 185 27.11 2.33 8.99
C PRO A 185 27.63 1.27 8.00
N PHE A 186 26.76 0.35 7.57
CA PHE A 186 27.08 -0.62 6.51
C PHE A 186 25.91 -0.83 5.54
N SER A 187 26.23 -1.23 4.32
CA SER A 187 25.22 -1.55 3.30
C SER A 187 24.93 -3.05 3.28
N TYR A 188 23.66 -3.42 3.43
CA TYR A 188 23.19 -4.79 3.30
C TYR A 188 22.47 -5.00 1.97
N ARG A 189 22.91 -6.00 1.21
CA ARG A 189 22.43 -6.30 -0.14
C ARG A 189 22.05 -7.77 -0.21
N SER A 190 20.86 -8.05 -0.74
CA SER A 190 20.42 -9.42 -0.94
C SER A 190 19.50 -9.53 -2.14
N ARG A 191 19.25 -10.77 -2.58
CA ARG A 191 18.25 -11.06 -3.59
C ARG A 191 16.98 -11.50 -2.87
N MET A 192 15.94 -10.68 -2.97
CA MET A 192 14.63 -10.97 -2.42
C MET A 192 13.69 -11.54 -3.48
N VAL A 193 12.97 -12.60 -3.11
CA VAL A 193 11.95 -13.28 -3.91
C VAL A 193 10.68 -13.48 -3.08
N GLU A 194 9.59 -13.86 -3.73
CA GLU A 194 8.36 -14.22 -3.04
C GLU A 194 8.60 -15.40 -2.08
N GLY A 195 8.02 -15.30 -0.88
CA GLY A 195 8.06 -16.35 0.13
C GLY A 195 7.06 -17.47 -0.15
N ASP A 196 7.03 -18.47 0.73
CA ASP A 196 6.11 -19.60 0.58
C ASP A 196 4.64 -19.20 0.82
N LYS A 197 4.41 -18.12 1.58
CA LYS A 197 3.10 -17.48 1.73
C LYS A 197 3.06 -16.27 0.80
N PHE A 198 1.95 -16.05 0.11
CA PHE A 198 1.80 -14.96 -0.87
C PHE A 198 2.05 -13.55 -0.31
N PHE A 199 1.98 -13.37 1.01
CA PHE A 199 2.20 -12.09 1.69
C PHE A 199 3.59 -11.95 2.33
N THR A 200 4.47 -12.94 2.18
CA THR A 200 5.84 -12.89 2.68
C THR A 200 6.87 -12.84 1.55
N MET A 201 8.08 -12.41 1.91
CA MET A 201 9.26 -12.39 1.04
C MET A 201 10.36 -13.20 1.72
N LYS A 202 11.33 -13.69 0.95
CA LYS A 202 12.52 -14.37 1.49
C LYS A 202 13.75 -14.01 0.70
N GLU A 203 14.91 -14.24 1.29
CA GLU A 203 16.18 -14.15 0.57
C GLU A 203 16.45 -15.43 -0.20
N ALA A 204 17.11 -15.28 -1.35
CA ALA A 204 17.52 -16.36 -2.22
C ALA A 204 18.93 -16.10 -2.74
N GLU A 205 19.56 -17.13 -3.28
CA GLU A 205 20.86 -17.00 -3.93
C GLU A 205 20.78 -16.22 -5.25
N GLY A 206 21.88 -15.56 -5.62
CA GLY A 206 22.06 -14.84 -6.89
C GLY A 206 22.19 -13.33 -6.74
N GLU A 207 22.14 -12.61 -7.86
CA GLU A 207 22.38 -11.16 -7.92
C GLU A 207 21.39 -10.37 -7.04
N PRO A 208 21.91 -9.51 -6.13
CA PRO A 208 21.08 -8.67 -5.26
C PRO A 208 20.11 -7.78 -6.05
N ASN A 209 18.87 -7.74 -5.60
CA ASN A 209 17.82 -6.88 -6.13
C ASN A 209 17.24 -5.91 -5.08
N SER A 210 17.79 -5.95 -3.87
CA SER A 210 17.51 -5.05 -2.76
C SER A 210 18.79 -4.57 -2.08
N GLU A 211 18.74 -3.35 -1.56
CA GLU A 211 19.85 -2.70 -0.86
C GLU A 211 19.33 -1.71 0.18
N THR A 212 19.90 -1.78 1.38
CA THR A 212 19.59 -0.90 2.52
C THR A 212 20.89 -0.51 3.20
N LEU A 213 21.12 0.80 3.38
CA LEU A 213 22.16 1.30 4.30
C LEU A 213 21.59 1.28 5.72
N ILE A 214 22.32 0.65 6.64
CA ILE A 214 21.92 0.44 8.03
C ILE A 214 22.90 1.18 8.93
N ASP A 215 22.35 1.98 9.85
CA ASP A 215 23.08 2.73 10.86
C ASP A 215 22.37 2.62 12.22
N ILE A 216 23.02 3.08 13.28
CA ILE A 216 22.47 3.10 14.65
C ILE A 216 22.18 4.54 15.05
N ILE A 217 20.99 4.76 15.63
CA ILE A 217 20.65 6.01 16.31
C ILE A 217 21.06 5.93 17.77
N GLU A 218 20.57 4.93 18.48
CA GLU A 218 20.84 4.75 19.91
C GLU A 218 20.62 3.30 20.37
N GLN A 219 21.19 2.96 21.53
CA GLN A 219 20.94 1.70 22.23
C GLN A 219 19.94 1.90 23.35
N ARG A 220 18.96 0.98 23.46
CA ARG A 220 17.89 0.97 24.46
C ARG A 220 17.87 -0.38 25.18
N GLY A 221 18.80 -0.58 26.11
CA GLY A 221 19.01 -1.87 26.77
C GLY A 221 19.44 -2.95 25.77
N GLU A 222 18.69 -4.05 25.69
CA GLU A 222 18.93 -5.13 24.73
C GLU A 222 18.49 -4.81 23.29
N LEU A 223 17.77 -3.69 23.11
CA LEU A 223 17.29 -3.23 21.82
C LEU A 223 18.17 -2.09 21.28
N THR A 224 18.12 -1.91 19.97
CA THR A 224 18.79 -0.84 19.25
C THR A 224 17.77 -0.16 18.34
N LEU A 225 17.77 1.17 18.37
CA LEU A 225 17.04 1.96 17.40
C LEU A 225 17.95 2.16 16.18
N TYR A 226 17.60 1.50 15.08
CA TYR A 226 18.31 1.57 13.82
C TYR A 226 17.77 2.71 12.96
N ARG A 227 18.67 3.35 12.22
CA ARG A 227 18.33 4.19 11.07
C ARG A 227 18.56 3.40 9.80
N LEU A 228 17.58 3.38 8.90
CA LEU A 228 17.59 2.59 7.67
C LEU A 228 17.32 3.48 6.47
N TYR A 229 18.17 3.40 5.46
CA TYR A 229 18.00 4.09 4.18
C TYR A 229 17.88 3.06 3.05
N PRO A 230 16.65 2.67 2.66
CA PRO A 230 16.45 1.72 1.58
C PRO A 230 16.65 2.37 0.20
N HIS A 231 17.72 1.98 -0.50
CA HIS A 231 17.98 2.40 -1.87
C HIS A 231 16.99 1.79 -2.87
N THR A 232 16.45 0.60 -2.55
CA THR A 232 15.37 -0.05 -3.29
C THR A 232 14.03 0.03 -2.52
N GLY A 233 12.96 -0.57 -3.06
CA GLY A 233 11.63 -0.54 -2.44
C GLY A 233 10.87 -1.84 -2.64
N ARG A 234 11.51 -2.97 -2.30
CA ARG A 234 10.85 -4.28 -2.38
C ARG A 234 9.84 -4.42 -1.24
N GLN A 235 8.80 -5.23 -1.46
CA GLN A 235 7.83 -5.55 -0.42
C GLN A 235 8.57 -6.07 0.82
N HIS A 236 8.22 -5.56 2.01
CA HIS A 236 8.79 -5.97 3.29
C HIS A 236 10.33 -5.91 3.38
N GLN A 237 11.02 -5.13 2.52
CA GLN A 237 12.48 -5.13 2.42
C GLN A 237 13.21 -4.98 3.76
N LEU A 238 12.88 -3.94 4.51
CA LEU A 238 13.52 -3.64 5.79
C LEU A 238 13.28 -4.73 6.84
N ARG A 239 12.08 -5.33 6.82
CA ARG A 239 11.67 -6.41 7.71
C ARG A 239 12.45 -7.68 7.44
N VAL A 240 12.59 -8.06 6.16
CA VAL A 240 13.40 -9.22 5.74
C VAL A 240 14.87 -8.99 6.02
N HIS A 241 15.42 -7.83 5.66
CA HIS A 241 16.84 -7.53 5.87
C HIS A 241 17.26 -7.65 7.34
N LEU A 242 16.52 -7.00 8.25
CA LEU A 242 16.82 -7.10 9.68
C LEU A 242 16.58 -8.51 10.22
N SER A 243 15.55 -9.21 9.74
CA SER A 243 15.33 -10.62 10.10
C SER A 243 16.46 -11.55 9.62
N SER A 244 16.98 -11.36 8.41
CA SER A 244 18.08 -12.15 7.83
C SER A 244 19.42 -11.90 8.53
N LEU A 245 19.60 -10.69 9.07
CA LEU A 245 20.73 -10.35 9.94
C LEU A 245 20.59 -10.93 11.36
N GLY A 246 19.52 -11.68 11.64
CA GLY A 246 19.28 -12.29 12.95
C GLY A 246 18.70 -11.31 14.00
N VAL A 247 18.30 -10.11 13.58
CA VAL A 247 17.75 -9.05 14.45
C VAL A 247 16.36 -8.62 13.96
N PRO A 248 15.34 -9.51 13.96
CA PRO A 248 14.01 -9.18 13.47
C PRO A 248 13.42 -7.98 14.22
N ILE A 249 12.65 -7.15 13.50
CA ILE A 249 12.01 -5.96 14.06
C ILE A 249 11.04 -6.38 15.17
N VAL A 250 11.04 -5.63 16.27
CA VAL A 250 10.13 -5.88 17.40
C VAL A 250 8.69 -5.85 16.92
N ASN A 251 7.91 -6.84 17.37
CA ASN A 251 6.50 -7.07 17.02
C ASN A 251 6.22 -7.35 15.54
N ASP A 252 7.22 -7.81 14.78
CA ASP A 252 6.97 -8.29 13.43
C ASP A 252 6.21 -9.62 13.44
N ALA A 253 4.95 -9.58 13.02
CA ALA A 253 4.11 -10.77 12.97
C ALA A 253 4.42 -11.72 11.80
N PHE A 254 5.25 -11.30 10.83
CA PHE A 254 5.54 -12.08 9.62
C PHE A 254 6.96 -12.68 9.60
N TYR A 255 7.93 -12.05 10.27
CA TYR A 255 9.33 -12.46 10.21
C TYR A 255 9.92 -12.65 11.61
N PRO A 256 10.77 -13.69 11.82
CA PRO A 256 11.23 -14.67 10.83
C PRO A 256 10.18 -15.74 10.47
N VAL A 257 9.19 -15.95 11.35
CA VAL A 257 8.15 -16.96 11.17
C VAL A 257 6.78 -16.28 11.24
N ALA A 258 6.02 -16.37 10.16
CA ALA A 258 4.71 -15.72 10.09
C ALA A 258 3.71 -16.37 11.05
N LEU A 259 3.27 -15.58 12.03
CA LEU A 259 2.28 -15.96 13.03
C LEU A 259 0.91 -16.24 12.39
N PRO A 260 0.07 -17.08 13.02
CA PRO A 260 -1.31 -17.27 12.57
C PRO A 260 -2.06 -15.93 12.52
N CYS A 261 -2.89 -15.73 11.49
CA CYS A 261 -3.73 -14.55 11.38
C CYS A 261 -4.78 -14.57 12.50
N LYS A 262 -4.48 -13.94 13.63
CA LYS A 262 -5.43 -13.62 14.70
C LYS A 262 -6.07 -12.25 14.42
N GLN A 263 -7.03 -11.85 15.25
CA GLN A 263 -7.45 -10.44 15.29
C GLN A 263 -6.22 -9.55 15.51
N ASP A 264 -6.24 -8.33 14.94
CA ASP A 264 -5.12 -7.40 15.03
C ASP A 264 -4.89 -7.07 16.51
N ASP A 265 -3.75 -7.51 17.06
CA ASP A 265 -3.30 -7.04 18.37
C ASP A 265 -2.70 -5.64 18.20
N VAL A 266 -3.57 -4.65 18.35
CA VAL A 266 -3.19 -3.25 18.18
C VAL A 266 -2.32 -2.71 19.31
N SER A 267 -2.13 -3.48 20.40
CA SER A 267 -1.30 -3.08 21.54
C SER A 267 0.20 -3.24 21.30
N GLN A 268 0.57 -4.07 20.31
CA GLN A 268 1.95 -4.41 19.96
C GLN A 268 2.19 -4.06 18.47
N PRO A 269 2.24 -2.77 18.09
CA PRO A 269 2.51 -2.39 16.71
C PRO A 269 3.93 -2.79 16.30
N LEU A 270 4.08 -3.12 15.02
CA LEU A 270 5.37 -3.30 14.37
C LEU A 270 6.24 -2.06 14.65
N GLN A 271 7.43 -2.25 15.21
CA GLN A 271 8.34 -1.16 15.55
C GLN A 271 9.16 -0.70 14.34
N LEU A 272 8.47 -0.30 13.27
CA LEU A 272 9.04 0.23 12.02
C LEU A 272 8.30 1.51 11.62
N LEU A 273 9.06 2.59 11.43
CA LEU A 273 8.55 3.91 11.13
C LEU A 273 9.22 4.50 9.88
N ALA A 274 8.43 4.92 8.90
CA ALA A 274 8.90 5.78 7.81
C ALA A 274 9.11 7.20 8.35
N ARG A 275 10.31 7.46 8.88
CA ARG A 275 10.68 8.67 9.62
C ARG A 275 10.66 9.91 8.74
N ALA A 276 11.29 9.87 7.57
CA ALA A 276 11.39 11.03 6.70
C ALA A 276 11.41 10.67 5.21
N ILE A 277 10.90 11.59 4.40
CA ILE A 277 11.06 11.58 2.94
C ILE A 277 11.57 12.95 2.51
N SER A 278 12.64 12.96 1.73
CA SER A 278 13.21 14.17 1.14
C SER A 278 13.54 14.01 -0.33
N PHE A 279 13.43 15.11 -1.07
CA PHE A 279 13.69 15.16 -2.51
C PHE A 279 13.79 16.61 -3.00
N ILE A 280 14.40 16.80 -4.17
CA ILE A 280 14.30 18.04 -4.93
C ILE A 280 12.96 18.04 -5.66
N ASP A 281 12.10 19.02 -5.41
CA ASP A 281 10.81 19.15 -6.07
C ASP A 281 11.02 19.23 -7.60
N PRO A 282 10.41 18.33 -8.38
CA PRO A 282 10.66 18.26 -9.82
C PRO A 282 10.03 19.43 -10.59
N LEU A 283 9.17 20.25 -9.95
CA LEU A 283 8.51 21.39 -10.56
C LEU A 283 9.21 22.70 -10.19
N SER A 284 9.52 22.91 -8.91
CA SER A 284 10.16 24.16 -8.44
C SER A 284 11.69 24.09 -8.37
N GLY A 285 12.28 22.89 -8.29
CA GLY A 285 13.71 22.70 -8.04
C GLY A 285 14.12 22.93 -6.58
N GLU A 286 13.19 23.18 -5.67
CA GLU A 286 13.46 23.39 -4.25
C GLU A 286 13.68 22.09 -3.50
N TRP A 287 14.54 22.10 -2.48
CA TRP A 287 14.67 20.97 -1.57
C TRP A 287 13.44 20.87 -0.67
N ARG A 288 12.85 19.69 -0.57
CA ARG A 288 11.71 19.39 0.31
C ARG A 288 12.04 18.23 1.24
N GLU A 289 11.62 18.34 2.49
CA GLU A 289 11.71 17.29 3.49
C GLU A 289 10.41 17.24 4.31
N PHE A 290 9.90 16.03 4.54
CA PHE A 290 8.76 15.78 5.43
C PHE A 290 9.15 14.74 6.46
N ARG A 291 8.89 15.03 7.74
CA ARG A 291 9.19 14.15 8.86
C ARG A 291 7.92 13.75 9.61
N SER A 292 7.84 12.46 9.92
CA SER A 292 6.84 11.90 10.83
C SER A 292 6.98 12.49 12.22
N ARG A 293 5.85 12.79 12.86
CA ARG A 293 5.77 13.25 14.27
C ARG A 293 5.69 12.08 15.25
N ARG A 294 5.53 10.84 14.76
CA ARG A 294 5.45 9.61 15.57
C ARG A 294 6.80 9.20 16.10
N THR A 295 6.82 8.40 17.16
CA THR A 295 8.04 7.84 17.76
C THR A 295 7.87 6.35 17.97
N LEU A 296 8.99 5.61 17.88
CA LEU A 296 9.09 4.22 18.31
C LEU A 296 9.52 4.15 19.77
#